data_AF-A0A2E5UH36-F1
#
_entry.id   AF-A0A2E5UH36-F1
#
_cell.length_a   1.000
_cell.length_b   1.000
_cell.length_c   1.000
_cell.angle_alpha   90.00
_cell.angle_beta   90.00
_cell.angle_gamma   90.00
#
_symmetry.space_group_name_H-M   'P 1'
#
loop_
_entity.id
_entity.type
_entity.pdbx_description
1 polymer ?
#
loop_
_entity_poly.entity_id
_entity_poly.type
_entity_poly.pdbx_seq_one_letter_code
_entity_poly.pdbx_strand_id
1 'polypeptide(L)'
;MNLKLTKLIGICVLSLSVVSLDAIAQQGRGGGGRQGGGMSMMTAGGMTPDYMLRDLQRFQEGLLLTEEQVLIVEQILREYDEAFREASETSQQSMGEFFRSMRPSEDDPLMQKSQEIRQEMREIREKIGSAQSLSDEKDMTEVIENLRAKSQSLREESDALRSQMMDSPERQAAFENISLIINDQLRFKRKMRSEFESDLVAILTEEQFEFWPPLQRQLIRDRLLPRGRLSGETVDVMSLVEEQEYDDEKLLLLLPVLMQWDEDVTRALTARNDHLEQNQAFLMSSMTSGDSQSSLDIMKTQSDLAVDVRDINNNAVSDIVLMLSDELGNDFNDIAKERGYSRIYRLTRAQRAFKAAMELENLEDDILQAIIDLNTAFELELEYANEQIYAATLRWEAQEQVERINRWSSRMRGGNEERPESPIQKAEEAKRNIEDSYINQLRMLLTPEQIEALGGLETREERGNREGRDWGQRNGGSGNFDREGFMKRFDKNGDGEIDESERQAIREQFQGGGGGGRGGPGAGQGGRGGPGSGQGGRGGQGGRGGGGGGR
;
A
#
# COMPACT_ATOMS: atom_id res chain seq x y z
N MET A 1 -38.37 -13.77 -15.57
CA MET A 1 -37.61 -13.13 -14.48
C MET A 1 -38.47 -12.07 -13.83
N ASN A 2 -38.56 -12.08 -12.50
CA ASN A 2 -39.34 -11.11 -11.74
C ASN A 2 -38.72 -9.72 -11.95
N LEU A 3 -39.49 -8.71 -12.35
CA LEU A 3 -39.01 -7.35 -12.56
C LEU A 3 -38.25 -6.80 -11.34
N LYS A 4 -38.65 -7.24 -10.13
CA LYS A 4 -37.94 -6.96 -8.87
C LYS A 4 -36.55 -7.61 -8.79
N LEU A 5 -36.37 -8.85 -9.27
CA LEU A 5 -35.07 -9.55 -9.25
C LEU A 5 -34.11 -8.96 -10.30
N THR A 6 -34.59 -8.67 -11.50
CA THR A 6 -33.78 -8.00 -12.54
C THR A 6 -33.39 -6.58 -12.14
N LYS A 7 -34.23 -5.89 -11.34
CA LYS A 7 -33.94 -4.56 -10.80
C LYS A 7 -33.14 -4.60 -9.50
N LEU A 8 -33.21 -5.65 -8.68
CA LEU A 8 -32.32 -5.84 -7.54
C LEU A 8 -30.91 -6.17 -8.03
N ILE A 9 -30.81 -7.08 -9.01
CA ILE A 9 -29.57 -7.28 -9.78
C ILE A 9 -29.18 -5.96 -10.42
N GLY A 10 -30.13 -5.25 -11.05
CA GLY A 10 -29.93 -3.90 -11.56
C GLY A 10 -29.36 -2.94 -10.53
N ILE A 11 -29.86 -2.80 -9.31
CA ILE A 11 -29.32 -1.85 -8.32
C ILE A 11 -28.02 -2.36 -7.69
N CYS A 12 -27.82 -3.68 -7.63
CA CYS A 12 -26.56 -4.31 -7.22
C CYS A 12 -25.47 -4.30 -8.32
N VAL A 13 -25.85 -4.12 -9.60
CA VAL A 13 -24.98 -4.25 -10.81
C VAL A 13 -24.98 -2.96 -11.66
N LEU A 14 -25.86 -1.99 -11.38
CA LEU A 14 -25.86 -0.63 -11.96
C LEU A 14 -24.81 0.17 -11.20
N SER A 15 -23.55 -0.19 -11.41
CA SER A 15 -22.55 0.85 -11.58
C SER A 15 -22.90 1.55 -12.90
N LEU A 16 -23.53 2.72 -12.81
CA LEU A 16 -23.68 3.59 -13.97
C LEU A 16 -22.30 3.87 -14.53
N SER A 17 -22.08 3.37 -15.75
CA SER A 17 -20.97 3.65 -16.64
C SER A 17 -21.01 5.12 -17.08
N VAL A 18 -20.77 6.04 -16.15
CA VAL A 18 -20.31 7.42 -16.42
C VAL A 18 -19.39 7.89 -15.28
N VAL A 19 -18.32 7.16 -15.01
CA VAL A 19 -17.07 7.78 -14.58
C VAL A 19 -16.01 7.23 -15.50
N SER A 20 -15.61 8.03 -16.49
CA SER A 20 -14.43 7.76 -17.30
C SER A 20 -13.30 7.29 -16.38
N LEU A 21 -12.69 6.16 -16.70
CA LEU A 21 -11.49 5.63 -16.03
C LEU A 21 -10.38 6.70 -15.87
N ASP A 22 -10.43 7.77 -16.67
CA ASP A 22 -9.58 8.96 -16.56
C ASP A 22 -9.80 9.82 -15.30
N ALA A 23 -11.00 9.84 -14.70
CA ALA A 23 -11.27 10.64 -13.49
C ALA A 23 -10.76 9.95 -12.22
N ILE A 24 -10.80 8.61 -12.17
CA ILE A 24 -10.14 7.82 -11.12
C ILE A 24 -8.61 7.87 -11.31
N ALA A 25 -8.14 7.90 -12.57
CA ALA A 25 -6.74 8.12 -12.88
C ALA A 25 -6.23 9.52 -12.50
N GLN A 26 -7.08 10.56 -12.40
CA GLN A 26 -6.65 11.89 -11.97
C GLN A 26 -6.60 12.09 -10.44
N GLN A 27 -7.35 11.31 -9.64
CA GLN A 27 -7.13 11.25 -8.19
C GLN A 27 -6.06 10.22 -7.79
N GLY A 28 -5.81 9.20 -8.62
CA GLY A 28 -4.75 8.20 -8.45
C GLY A 28 -3.38 8.56 -9.06
N ARG A 29 -3.30 9.52 -9.99
CA ARG A 29 -2.05 10.07 -10.54
C ARG A 29 -1.71 11.46 -9.96
N GLY A 30 -1.82 11.58 -8.65
CA GLY A 30 -1.08 12.56 -7.87
C GLY A 30 0.37 12.10 -7.65
N GLY A 31 1.15 11.98 -8.72
CA GLY A 31 2.60 11.89 -8.62
C GLY A 31 3.15 13.21 -8.09
N GLY A 32 3.23 13.35 -6.76
CA GLY A 32 3.81 14.54 -6.13
C GLY A 32 3.42 14.66 -4.66
N GLY A 33 4.33 14.31 -3.76
CA GLY A 33 4.21 14.66 -2.33
C GLY A 33 3.76 13.54 -1.40
N ARG A 34 4.54 12.45 -1.31
CA ARG A 34 4.53 11.48 -0.19
C ARG A 34 4.97 12.08 1.16
N GLN A 35 4.74 13.37 1.41
CA GLN A 35 5.19 14.08 2.61
C GLN A 35 4.03 14.61 3.48
N GLY A 36 2.77 14.38 3.11
CA GLY A 36 1.58 14.90 3.82
C GLY A 36 0.72 13.87 4.59
N GLY A 37 1.19 12.63 4.76
CA GLY A 37 0.33 11.51 5.20
C GLY A 37 -0.22 11.59 6.63
N GLY A 38 0.49 12.25 7.56
CA GLY A 38 0.06 12.37 8.96
C GLY A 38 -1.03 13.41 9.17
N MET A 39 -0.87 14.61 8.60
CA MET A 39 -1.82 15.71 8.79
C MET A 39 -3.10 15.55 7.96
N SER A 40 -2.99 14.98 6.75
CA SER A 40 -4.15 14.72 5.87
C SER A 40 -5.12 13.69 6.46
N MET A 41 -4.63 12.72 7.26
CA MET A 41 -5.50 11.83 8.05
C MET A 41 -6.41 12.59 9.01
N MET A 42 -5.88 13.66 9.61
CA MET A 42 -6.45 14.27 10.81
C MET A 42 -7.39 15.44 10.50
N THR A 43 -7.54 15.82 9.23
CA THR A 43 -8.36 16.98 8.84
C THR A 43 -9.37 16.67 7.74
N ALA A 44 -9.29 15.52 7.07
CA ALA A 44 -10.09 15.24 5.86
C ALA A 44 -11.53 14.75 6.13
N GLY A 45 -11.81 14.12 7.29
CA GLY A 45 -13.08 13.40 7.51
C GLY A 45 -14.33 14.29 7.58
N GLY A 46 -14.25 15.43 8.28
CA GLY A 46 -15.39 16.31 8.54
C GLY A 46 -15.64 17.42 7.51
N MET A 47 -14.74 17.61 6.55
CA MET A 47 -14.75 18.76 5.62
C MET A 47 -15.40 18.45 4.27
N THR A 48 -15.91 17.23 4.10
CA THR A 48 -16.61 16.80 2.89
C THR A 48 -18.02 16.38 3.26
N PRO A 49 -19.04 16.82 2.50
CA PRO A 49 -20.39 16.36 2.73
C PRO A 49 -20.54 14.88 2.39
N ASP A 50 -21.58 14.25 2.92
CA ASP A 50 -21.87 12.83 2.66
C ASP A 50 -22.66 12.62 1.35
N TYR A 51 -23.39 13.65 0.90
CA TYR A 51 -24.13 13.69 -0.36
C TYR A 51 -23.77 14.95 -1.15
N MET A 52 -23.87 14.93 -2.47
CA MET A 52 -23.57 16.06 -3.33
C MET A 52 -24.59 16.17 -4.46
N LEU A 53 -24.70 17.35 -5.08
CA LEU A 53 -25.61 17.55 -6.22
C LEU A 53 -25.34 16.59 -7.39
N ARG A 54 -24.07 16.17 -7.58
CA ARG A 54 -23.69 15.17 -8.59
C ARG A 54 -24.33 13.79 -8.35
N ASP A 55 -24.80 13.51 -7.14
CA ASP A 55 -25.43 12.24 -6.80
C ASP A 55 -26.91 12.22 -7.20
N LEU A 56 -27.48 13.34 -7.67
CA LEU A 56 -28.89 13.44 -8.09
C LEU A 56 -29.29 12.37 -9.11
N GLN A 57 -28.44 12.10 -10.11
CA GLN A 57 -28.70 11.06 -11.09
C GLN A 57 -28.81 9.67 -10.44
N ARG A 58 -27.98 9.39 -9.44
CA ARG A 58 -28.00 8.12 -8.71
C ARG A 58 -29.25 7.99 -7.85
N PHE A 59 -29.71 9.07 -7.23
CA PHE A 59 -31.01 9.09 -6.53
C PHE A 59 -32.17 8.86 -7.50
N GLN A 60 -32.16 9.53 -8.66
CA GLN A 60 -33.19 9.37 -9.67
C GLN A 60 -33.31 7.92 -10.13
N GLU A 61 -32.18 7.31 -10.50
CA GLU A 61 -32.16 5.96 -11.04
C GLU A 61 -32.34 4.89 -9.96
N GLY A 62 -31.66 5.04 -8.83
CA GLY A 62 -31.68 4.08 -7.72
C GLY A 62 -33.03 4.04 -6.98
N LEU A 63 -33.72 5.18 -6.85
CA LEU A 63 -35.03 5.25 -6.17
C LEU A 63 -36.20 5.29 -7.16
N LEU A 64 -35.95 5.24 -8.47
CA LEU A 64 -36.97 5.36 -9.51
C LEU A 64 -37.85 6.59 -9.30
N LEU A 65 -37.22 7.75 -9.10
CA LEU A 65 -37.92 9.00 -8.85
C LEU A 65 -38.68 9.46 -10.09
N THR A 66 -39.89 9.98 -9.87
CA THR A 66 -40.64 10.70 -10.90
C THR A 66 -39.97 12.04 -11.21
N GLU A 67 -40.25 12.64 -12.38
CA GLU A 67 -39.70 13.96 -12.75
C GLU A 67 -40.01 15.03 -11.67
N GLU A 68 -41.20 14.99 -11.07
CA GLU A 68 -41.57 15.89 -9.97
C GLU A 68 -40.73 15.64 -8.71
N GLN A 69 -40.52 14.37 -8.32
CA GLN A 69 -39.67 14.02 -7.18
C GLN A 69 -38.20 14.41 -7.43
N VAL A 70 -37.70 14.27 -8.66
CA VAL A 70 -36.33 14.68 -9.02
C VAL A 70 -36.12 16.17 -8.75
N LEU A 71 -37.08 17.02 -9.13
CA LEU A 71 -37.01 18.47 -8.85
C LEU A 71 -36.97 18.77 -7.35
N ILE A 72 -37.72 18.00 -6.54
CA ILE A 72 -37.73 18.15 -5.08
C ILE A 72 -36.39 17.70 -4.49
N VAL A 73 -35.86 16.53 -4.89
CA VAL A 73 -34.55 16.02 -4.43
C VAL A 73 -33.43 16.95 -4.83
N GLU A 74 -33.47 17.51 -6.05
CA GLU A 74 -32.50 18.50 -6.49
C GLU A 74 -32.49 19.73 -5.57
N GLN A 75 -33.67 20.24 -5.22
CA GLN A 75 -33.78 21.39 -4.30
C GLN A 75 -33.23 21.05 -2.91
N ILE A 76 -33.60 19.89 -2.35
CA ILE A 76 -33.08 19.43 -1.05
C ILE A 76 -31.55 19.30 -1.09
N LEU A 77 -30.98 18.73 -2.17
CA LEU A 77 -29.53 18.61 -2.35
C LEU A 77 -28.84 19.98 -2.46
N ARG A 78 -29.46 20.96 -3.13
CA ARG A 78 -28.92 22.32 -3.24
C ARG A 78 -28.88 23.01 -1.89
N GLU A 79 -29.96 22.93 -1.11
CA GLU A 79 -30.03 23.50 0.24
C GLU A 79 -29.03 22.83 1.18
N TYR A 80 -28.91 21.50 1.11
CA TYR A 80 -27.92 20.74 1.86
C TYR A 80 -26.48 21.14 1.51
N ASP A 81 -26.14 21.23 0.21
CA ASP A 81 -24.79 21.58 -0.25
C ASP A 81 -24.43 23.02 0.13
N GLU A 82 -25.36 23.97 -0.03
CA GLU A 82 -25.17 25.37 0.35
C GLU A 82 -24.93 25.52 1.85
N ALA A 83 -25.79 24.94 2.69
CA ALA A 83 -25.65 24.97 4.14
C ALA A 83 -24.36 24.29 4.61
N PHE A 84 -24.00 23.15 3.99
CA PHE A 84 -22.75 22.46 4.32
C PHE A 84 -21.52 23.30 3.94
N ARG A 85 -21.54 23.89 2.75
CA ARG A 85 -20.45 24.70 2.23
C ARG A 85 -20.22 25.94 3.10
N GLU A 86 -21.27 26.67 3.49
CA GLU A 86 -21.15 27.84 4.36
C GLU A 86 -20.51 27.50 5.71
N ALA A 87 -20.98 26.43 6.36
CA ALA A 87 -20.41 25.96 7.63
C ALA A 87 -18.96 25.48 7.46
N SER A 88 -18.68 24.69 6.41
CA SER A 88 -17.35 24.18 6.13
C SER A 88 -16.35 25.30 5.78
N GLU A 89 -16.75 26.30 4.99
CA GLU A 89 -15.92 27.46 4.67
C GLU A 89 -15.58 28.25 5.94
N THR A 90 -16.55 28.45 6.84
CA THR A 90 -16.32 29.10 8.14
C THR A 90 -15.31 28.31 8.98
N SER A 91 -15.48 26.98 9.09
CA SER A 91 -14.55 26.10 9.80
C SER A 91 -13.15 26.10 9.17
N GLN A 92 -13.06 26.07 7.84
CA GLN A 92 -11.79 26.10 7.09
C GLN A 92 -11.07 27.44 7.22
N GLN A 93 -11.79 28.56 7.17
CA GLN A 93 -11.24 29.90 7.40
C GLN A 93 -10.72 30.01 8.83
N SER A 94 -11.52 29.61 9.82
CA SER A 94 -11.13 29.61 11.23
C SER A 94 -9.86 28.80 11.45
N MET A 95 -9.80 27.55 10.96
CA MET A 95 -8.58 26.74 11.02
C MET A 95 -7.43 27.38 10.23
N GLY A 96 -7.68 27.98 9.07
CA GLY A 96 -6.66 28.58 8.22
C GLY A 96 -6.00 29.80 8.87
N GLU A 97 -6.79 30.72 9.41
CA GLU A 97 -6.30 31.86 10.21
C GLU A 97 -5.51 31.37 11.41
N PHE A 98 -6.03 30.32 12.05
CA PHE A 98 -5.44 29.70 13.20
C PHE A 98 -4.06 29.06 12.90
N PHE A 99 -3.93 28.31 11.79
CA PHE A 99 -2.64 27.78 11.32
C PHE A 99 -1.67 28.89 10.88
N ARG A 100 -2.18 30.00 10.33
CA ARG A 100 -1.34 31.17 10.01
C ARG A 100 -0.80 31.82 11.27
N SER A 101 -1.61 31.94 12.34
CA SER A 101 -1.14 32.49 13.62
C SER A 101 -0.14 31.59 14.34
N MET A 102 -0.14 30.28 14.08
CA MET A 102 0.88 29.35 14.60
C MET A 102 2.21 29.39 13.84
N ARG A 103 2.26 30.01 12.65
CA ARG A 103 3.55 30.20 11.96
C ARG A 103 4.32 31.25 12.75
N PRO A 104 5.48 30.90 13.33
CA PRO A 104 6.25 31.89 14.06
C PRO A 104 6.74 32.96 13.08
N SER A 105 6.84 34.20 13.58
CA SER A 105 7.40 35.32 12.81
C SER A 105 8.81 35.00 12.33
N GLU A 106 9.24 35.57 11.19
CA GLU A 106 10.65 35.50 10.78
C GLU A 106 11.58 36.15 11.81
N ASP A 107 11.05 37.06 12.63
CA ASP A 107 11.75 37.71 13.72
C ASP A 107 11.77 36.91 15.04
N ASP A 108 11.15 35.72 15.08
CA ASP A 108 11.16 34.87 16.28
C ASP A 108 12.58 34.30 16.50
N PRO A 109 13.21 34.56 17.67
CA PRO A 109 14.55 34.06 17.98
C PRO A 109 14.69 32.53 17.86
N LEU A 110 13.63 31.76 18.15
CA LEU A 110 13.63 30.31 18.00
C LEU A 110 13.63 29.89 16.52
N MET A 111 12.97 30.67 15.65
CA MET A 111 13.00 30.42 14.21
C MET A 111 14.34 30.77 13.59
N GLN A 112 14.94 31.89 13.98
CA GLN A 112 16.29 32.27 13.53
C GLN A 112 17.30 31.18 13.89
N LYS A 113 17.27 30.73 15.15
CA LYS A 113 18.09 29.62 15.61
C LYS A 113 17.83 28.31 14.85
N SER A 114 16.57 28.00 14.53
CA SER A 114 16.20 26.84 13.70
C SER A 114 16.73 26.93 12.26
N GLN A 115 16.81 28.14 11.70
CA GLN A 115 17.34 28.39 10.36
C GLN A 115 18.87 28.28 10.35
N GLU A 116 19.54 28.83 11.37
CA GLU A 116 20.99 28.73 11.57
C GLU A 116 21.44 27.26 11.64
N ILE A 117 20.80 26.47 12.51
CA ILE A 117 21.08 25.03 12.64
C ILE A 117 20.87 24.30 11.29
N ARG A 118 19.81 24.65 10.55
CA ARG A 118 19.56 24.06 9.21
C ARG A 118 20.64 24.45 8.19
N GLN A 119 21.15 25.67 8.26
CA GLN A 119 22.24 26.12 7.39
C GLN A 119 23.54 25.39 7.73
N GLU A 120 23.92 25.32 9.00
CA GLU A 120 25.12 24.59 9.44
C GLU A 120 25.05 23.10 9.06
N MET A 121 23.87 22.48 9.19
CA MET A 121 23.66 21.09 8.79
C MET A 121 23.82 20.86 7.27
N ARG A 122 23.43 21.82 6.43
CA ARG A 122 23.66 21.75 4.98
C ARG A 122 25.15 21.84 4.66
N GLU A 123 25.85 22.79 5.26
CA GLU A 123 27.30 22.95 5.07
C GLU A 123 28.08 21.72 5.51
N ILE A 124 27.69 21.09 6.63
CA ILE A 124 28.31 19.85 7.09
C ILE A 124 28.08 18.71 6.10
N ARG A 125 26.86 18.59 5.55
CA ARG A 125 26.54 17.55 4.55
C ARG A 125 27.35 17.73 3.27
N GLU A 126 27.50 18.97 2.80
CA GLU A 126 28.34 19.29 1.64
C GLU A 126 29.81 18.95 1.91
N LYS A 127 30.33 19.29 3.09
CA LYS A 127 31.71 18.94 3.50
C LYS A 127 31.95 17.44 3.62
N ILE A 128 30.96 16.67 4.11
CA ILE A 128 31.04 15.20 4.15
C ILE A 128 31.04 14.63 2.73
N GLY A 129 30.15 15.13 1.86
CA GLY A 129 30.07 14.68 0.47
C GLY A 129 31.36 14.96 -0.32
N SER A 130 31.94 16.15 -0.15
CA SER A 130 33.22 16.49 -0.80
C SER A 130 34.39 15.70 -0.22
N ALA A 131 34.43 15.48 1.10
CA ALA A 131 35.45 14.66 1.75
C ALA A 131 35.42 13.19 1.30
N GLN A 132 34.23 12.62 1.09
CA GLN A 132 34.06 11.25 0.60
C GLN A 132 34.51 11.07 -0.85
N SER A 133 34.45 12.14 -1.67
CA SER A 133 34.88 12.11 -3.08
C SER A 133 36.40 12.19 -3.29
N LEU A 134 37.17 12.53 -2.25
CA LEU A 134 38.63 12.78 -2.29
C LEU A 134 39.44 11.67 -1.57
N SER A 135 38.83 10.51 -1.35
CA SER A 135 39.30 9.47 -0.42
C SER A 135 40.61 8.78 -0.84
N ASP A 136 41.75 9.24 -0.31
CA ASP A 136 42.98 8.41 -0.20
C ASP A 136 43.82 8.62 1.10
N GLU A 137 43.39 9.45 2.07
CA GLU A 137 44.17 9.73 3.28
C GLU A 137 43.44 9.43 4.60
N LYS A 138 44.16 8.82 5.56
CA LYS A 138 43.72 8.62 6.97
C LYS A 138 43.27 9.91 7.66
N ASP A 139 43.73 11.07 7.21
CA ASP A 139 43.34 12.37 7.76
C ASP A 139 41.88 12.73 7.40
N MET A 140 41.35 12.20 6.28
CA MET A 140 39.97 12.44 5.86
C MET A 140 38.96 11.65 6.69
N THR A 141 39.34 10.50 7.24
CA THR A 141 38.48 9.73 8.15
C THR A 141 38.21 10.49 9.45
N GLU A 142 39.21 11.14 10.04
CA GLU A 142 39.06 11.93 11.26
C GLU A 142 38.20 13.18 11.02
N VAL A 143 38.36 13.84 9.87
CA VAL A 143 37.51 14.97 9.46
C VAL A 143 36.05 14.54 9.28
N ILE A 144 35.80 13.38 8.65
CA ILE A 144 34.44 12.84 8.48
C ILE A 144 33.81 12.48 9.83
N GLU A 145 34.58 11.89 10.76
CA GLU A 145 34.08 11.58 12.12
C GLU A 145 33.73 12.85 12.90
N ASN A 146 34.58 13.87 12.87
CA ASN A 146 34.32 15.16 13.51
C ASN A 146 33.09 15.86 12.92
N LEU A 147 32.92 15.83 11.59
CA LEU A 147 31.75 16.37 10.91
C LEU A 147 30.46 15.59 11.26
N ARG A 148 30.54 14.27 11.41
CA ARG A 148 29.42 13.43 11.87
C ARG A 148 29.04 13.77 13.31
N ALA A 149 30.02 13.93 14.20
CA ALA A 149 29.78 14.32 15.59
C ALA A 149 29.14 15.71 15.69
N LYS A 150 29.64 16.71 14.93
CA LYS A 150 29.01 18.04 14.84
C LYS A 150 27.60 17.97 14.25
N SER A 151 27.37 17.12 13.23
CA SER A 151 26.03 16.89 12.69
C SER A 151 25.09 16.32 13.74
N GLN A 152 25.57 15.40 14.59
CA GLN A 152 24.76 14.82 15.66
C GLN A 152 24.39 15.85 16.73
N SER A 153 25.34 16.67 17.19
CA SER A 153 25.03 17.72 18.18
C SER A 153 24.03 18.75 17.66
N LEU A 154 24.17 19.16 16.39
CA LEU A 154 23.21 20.07 15.76
C LEU A 154 21.83 19.44 15.57
N ARG A 155 21.74 18.11 15.39
CA ARG A 155 20.45 17.41 15.39
C ARG A 155 19.80 17.46 16.76
N GLU A 156 20.54 17.11 17.81
CA GLU A 156 20.06 17.16 19.20
C GLU A 156 19.58 18.57 19.58
N GLU A 157 20.32 19.61 19.17
CA GLU A 157 19.90 21.00 19.37
C GLU A 157 18.66 21.36 18.56
N SER A 158 18.57 20.91 17.30
CA SER A 158 17.37 21.09 16.46
C SER A 158 16.14 20.42 17.07
N ASP A 159 16.32 19.23 17.64
CA ASP A 159 15.28 18.41 18.23
C ASP A 159 14.79 19.02 19.54
N ALA A 160 15.69 19.48 20.41
CA ALA A 160 15.34 20.22 21.62
C ALA A 160 14.59 21.53 21.31
N LEU A 161 15.06 22.28 20.31
CA LEU A 161 14.42 23.51 19.85
C LEU A 161 13.01 23.24 19.30
N ARG A 162 12.83 22.15 18.53
CA ARG A 162 11.52 21.72 18.04
C ARG A 162 10.58 21.30 19.16
N SER A 163 11.07 20.57 20.17
CA SER A 163 10.26 20.19 21.33
C SER A 163 9.78 21.43 22.08
N GLN A 164 10.69 22.37 22.39
CA GLN A 164 10.35 23.62 23.05
C GLN A 164 9.32 24.44 22.26
N MET A 165 9.47 24.46 20.93
CA MET A 165 8.51 25.07 20.04
C MET A 165 7.13 24.39 20.09
N MET A 166 7.07 23.05 20.15
CA MET A 166 5.80 22.31 20.22
C MET A 166 5.11 22.41 21.58
N ASP A 167 5.88 22.50 22.66
CA ASP A 167 5.39 22.53 24.04
C ASP A 167 4.98 23.95 24.51
N SER A 168 4.96 24.94 23.61
CA SER A 168 4.58 26.32 23.95
C SER A 168 3.09 26.39 24.37
N PRO A 169 2.74 27.16 25.42
CA PRO A 169 1.34 27.34 25.85
C PRO A 169 0.44 27.88 24.73
N GLU A 170 0.97 28.75 23.88
CA GLU A 170 0.26 29.31 22.73
C GLU A 170 -0.09 28.20 21.74
N ARG A 171 0.83 27.26 21.46
CA ARG A 171 0.53 26.09 20.63
C ARG A 171 -0.37 25.07 21.32
N GLN A 172 -0.32 24.92 22.63
CA GLN A 172 -1.25 24.02 23.29
C GLN A 172 -2.70 24.52 23.18
N ALA A 173 -2.93 25.79 23.52
CA ALA A 173 -4.24 26.45 23.34
C ALA A 173 -4.68 26.43 21.87
N ALA A 174 -3.70 26.48 20.97
CA ALA A 174 -3.92 26.42 19.54
C ALA A 174 -4.59 25.13 19.06
N PHE A 175 -3.97 24.01 19.38
CA PHE A 175 -4.48 22.69 19.00
C PHE A 175 -5.81 22.36 19.71
N GLU A 176 -6.02 22.87 20.93
CA GLU A 176 -7.30 22.73 21.63
C GLU A 176 -8.44 23.43 20.85
N ASN A 177 -8.23 24.67 20.40
CA ASN A 177 -9.22 25.40 19.60
C ASN A 177 -9.53 24.70 18.27
N ILE A 178 -8.52 24.20 17.55
CA ILE A 178 -8.72 23.40 16.33
C ILE A 178 -9.57 22.16 16.63
N SER A 179 -9.27 21.48 17.75
CA SER A 179 -9.98 20.27 18.14
C SER A 179 -11.47 20.53 18.40
N LEU A 180 -11.81 21.69 18.96
CA LEU A 180 -13.20 22.15 19.11
C LEU A 180 -13.88 22.40 17.77
N ILE A 181 -13.23 23.14 16.85
CA ILE A 181 -13.76 23.41 15.51
C ILE A 181 -14.02 22.10 14.75
N ILE A 182 -13.09 21.14 14.83
CA ILE A 182 -13.25 19.81 14.22
C ILE A 182 -14.46 19.08 14.82
N ASN A 183 -14.60 19.08 16.15
CA ASN A 183 -15.72 18.44 16.83
C ASN A 183 -17.07 19.04 16.43
N ASP A 184 -17.16 20.35 16.36
CA ASP A 184 -18.38 21.05 15.97
C ASP A 184 -18.74 20.77 14.50
N GLN A 185 -17.75 20.83 13.60
CA GLN A 185 -17.93 20.46 12.19
C GLN A 185 -18.44 19.02 12.03
N LEU A 186 -17.89 18.06 12.79
CA LEU A 186 -18.32 16.66 12.74
C LEU A 186 -19.73 16.44 13.29
N ARG A 187 -20.13 17.18 14.33
CA ARG A 187 -21.52 17.16 14.83
C ARG A 187 -22.48 17.74 13.80
N PHE A 188 -22.11 18.88 13.21
CA PHE A 188 -22.87 19.53 12.17
C PHE A 188 -23.06 18.63 10.94
N LYS A 189 -21.98 18.02 10.44
CA LYS A 189 -22.03 17.05 9.33
C LYS A 189 -23.03 15.92 9.59
N ARG A 190 -22.99 15.30 10.78
CA ARG A 190 -23.91 14.22 11.16
C ARG A 190 -25.37 14.69 11.22
N LYS A 191 -25.60 15.89 11.75
CA LYS A 191 -26.93 16.50 11.79
C LYS A 191 -27.47 16.72 10.37
N MET A 192 -26.70 17.38 9.51
CA MET A 192 -27.08 17.64 8.12
C MET A 192 -27.38 16.35 7.35
N ARG A 193 -26.56 15.30 7.53
CA ARG A 193 -26.84 13.98 6.95
C ARG A 193 -28.21 13.46 7.38
N SER A 194 -28.50 13.49 8.68
CA SER A 194 -29.76 12.98 9.22
C SER A 194 -30.98 13.79 8.74
N GLU A 195 -30.85 15.10 8.62
CA GLU A 195 -31.91 15.98 8.10
C GLU A 195 -32.17 15.67 6.62
N PHE A 196 -31.11 15.62 5.80
CA PHE A 196 -31.21 15.24 4.39
C PHE A 196 -31.89 13.88 4.20
N GLU A 197 -31.44 12.84 4.91
CA GLU A 197 -32.00 11.50 4.78
C GLU A 197 -33.47 11.46 5.21
N SER A 198 -33.85 12.21 6.24
CA SER A 198 -35.24 12.33 6.68
C SER A 198 -36.11 12.99 5.63
N ASP A 199 -35.65 14.10 5.04
CA ASP A 199 -36.38 14.84 4.02
C ASP A 199 -36.51 14.04 2.72
N LEU A 200 -35.45 13.32 2.34
CA LEU A 200 -35.48 12.39 1.21
C LEU A 200 -36.51 11.28 1.45
N VAL A 201 -36.48 10.61 2.61
CA VAL A 201 -37.42 9.52 2.90
C VAL A 201 -38.87 10.01 2.93
N ALA A 202 -39.11 11.24 3.39
CA ALA A 202 -40.46 11.81 3.47
C ALA A 202 -41.16 11.97 2.11
N ILE A 203 -40.41 12.06 1.02
CA ILE A 203 -40.96 12.22 -0.34
C ILE A 203 -41.05 10.89 -1.12
N LEU A 204 -40.53 9.79 -0.56
CA LEU A 204 -40.57 8.46 -1.18
C LEU A 204 -41.92 7.79 -0.91
N THR A 205 -42.38 7.01 -1.89
CA THR A 205 -43.46 6.05 -1.68
C THR A 205 -42.96 4.82 -0.92
N GLU A 206 -43.88 4.00 -0.37
CA GLU A 206 -43.52 2.75 0.31
C GLU A 206 -42.71 1.80 -0.59
N GLU A 207 -43.04 1.72 -1.89
CA GLU A 207 -42.29 0.90 -2.85
C GLU A 207 -40.90 1.47 -3.14
N GLN A 208 -40.76 2.80 -3.23
CA GLN A 208 -39.46 3.45 -3.46
C GLN A 208 -38.54 3.34 -2.23
N PHE A 209 -39.12 3.34 -1.02
CA PHE A 209 -38.38 3.17 0.21
C PHE A 209 -37.64 1.82 0.29
N GLU A 210 -38.16 0.75 -0.35
CA GLU A 210 -37.46 -0.54 -0.44
C GLU A 210 -36.09 -0.41 -1.13
N PHE A 211 -35.88 0.60 -1.99
CA PHE A 211 -34.64 0.83 -2.71
C PHE A 211 -33.66 1.76 -1.98
N TRP A 212 -34.08 2.41 -0.90
CA TRP A 212 -33.20 3.31 -0.15
C TRP A 212 -32.02 2.58 0.51
N PRO A 213 -32.19 1.47 1.26
CA PRO A 213 -31.07 0.77 1.86
C PRO A 213 -29.96 0.35 0.88
N PRO A 214 -30.24 -0.31 -0.27
CA PRO A 214 -29.17 -0.68 -1.21
C PRO A 214 -28.49 0.55 -1.85
N LEU A 215 -29.25 1.60 -2.19
CA LEU A 215 -28.65 2.84 -2.70
C LEU A 215 -27.74 3.51 -1.67
N GLN A 216 -28.16 3.56 -0.40
CA GLN A 216 -27.34 4.12 0.68
C GLN A 216 -26.02 3.35 0.81
N ARG A 217 -26.06 2.01 0.73
CA ARG A 217 -24.84 1.20 0.76
C ARG A 217 -23.92 1.49 -0.42
N GLN A 218 -24.46 1.63 -1.63
CA GLN A 218 -23.69 2.02 -2.83
C GLN A 218 -23.00 3.37 -2.64
N LEU A 219 -23.73 4.40 -2.19
CA LEU A 219 -23.17 5.73 -1.93
C LEU A 219 -22.07 5.70 -0.86
N ILE A 220 -22.23 4.85 0.17
CA ILE A 220 -21.19 4.64 1.18
C ILE A 220 -19.95 3.97 0.58
N ARG A 221 -20.10 2.92 -0.23
CA ARG A 221 -18.96 2.24 -0.89
C ARG A 221 -18.19 3.20 -1.77
N ASP A 222 -18.88 3.93 -2.66
CA ASP A 222 -18.25 4.87 -3.58
C ASP A 222 -17.43 5.95 -2.88
N ARG A 223 -17.92 6.42 -1.73
CA ARG A 223 -17.24 7.46 -0.94
C ARG A 223 -16.10 6.91 -0.08
N LEU A 224 -16.30 5.74 0.54
CA LEU A 224 -15.41 5.23 1.59
C LEU A 224 -14.44 4.16 1.12
N LEU A 225 -14.82 3.29 0.19
CA LEU A 225 -13.95 2.21 -0.30
C LEU A 225 -12.64 2.75 -0.89
N PRO A 226 -12.62 3.83 -1.72
CA PRO A 226 -11.38 4.40 -2.26
C PRO A 226 -10.44 5.02 -1.20
N ARG A 227 -10.92 5.22 0.03
CA ARG A 227 -10.13 5.78 1.14
C ARG A 227 -9.27 4.73 1.86
N GLY A 228 -9.31 3.47 1.41
CA GLY A 228 -8.47 2.40 1.94
C GLY A 228 -6.97 2.71 1.84
N ARG A 229 -6.21 2.16 2.78
CA ARG A 229 -4.77 2.38 2.95
C ARG A 229 -3.96 1.09 2.95
N LEU A 230 -4.61 -0.04 3.17
CA LEU A 230 -4.03 -1.37 3.07
C LEU A 230 -4.23 -1.92 1.66
N SER A 231 -3.33 -2.80 1.26
CA SER A 231 -3.45 -3.57 0.01
C SER A 231 -4.68 -4.49 0.13
N GLY A 232 -5.52 -4.54 -0.89
CA GLY A 232 -6.79 -5.29 -0.93
C GLY A 232 -8.00 -4.59 -0.31
N GLU A 233 -7.80 -3.53 0.48
CA GLU A 233 -8.91 -2.82 1.15
C GLU A 233 -9.81 -2.05 0.16
N THR A 234 -9.25 -1.59 -0.96
CA THR A 234 -9.96 -0.78 -1.97
C THR A 234 -10.57 -1.62 -3.08
N VAL A 235 -10.62 -2.94 -2.93
CA VAL A 235 -11.20 -3.84 -3.94
C VAL A 235 -12.72 -3.71 -3.92
N ASP A 236 -13.29 -3.36 -5.07
CA ASP A 236 -14.72 -3.40 -5.30
C ASP A 236 -15.08 -4.72 -6.00
N VAL A 237 -15.66 -5.65 -5.24
CA VAL A 237 -15.98 -6.99 -5.73
C VAL A 237 -17.13 -6.95 -6.75
N MET A 238 -18.08 -6.03 -6.60
CA MET A 238 -19.17 -5.86 -7.58
C MET A 238 -18.60 -5.37 -8.92
N SER A 239 -17.77 -4.34 -8.90
CA SER A 239 -17.10 -3.84 -10.11
C SER A 239 -16.27 -4.95 -10.78
N LEU A 240 -15.56 -5.78 -10.00
CA LEU A 240 -14.78 -6.90 -10.55
C LEU A 240 -15.66 -7.92 -11.28
N VAL A 241 -16.83 -8.26 -10.74
CA VAL A 241 -17.77 -9.20 -11.36
C VAL A 241 -18.42 -8.59 -12.61
N GLU A 242 -18.76 -7.30 -12.55
CA GLU A 242 -19.31 -6.55 -13.70
C GLU A 242 -18.34 -6.54 -14.88
N GLU A 243 -17.04 -6.32 -14.64
CA GLU A 243 -15.98 -6.30 -15.66
C GLU A 243 -15.85 -7.64 -16.42
N GLN A 244 -16.32 -8.75 -15.85
CA GLN A 244 -16.24 -10.07 -16.51
C GLN A 244 -17.39 -10.33 -17.50
N GLU A 245 -18.41 -9.49 -17.51
CA GLU A 245 -19.58 -9.62 -18.42
C GLU A 245 -20.20 -11.04 -18.40
N TYR A 246 -20.30 -11.66 -17.21
CA TYR A 246 -20.90 -12.98 -17.04
C TYR A 246 -22.36 -13.03 -17.52
N ASP A 247 -22.81 -14.18 -17.99
CA ASP A 247 -24.21 -14.41 -18.34
C ASP A 247 -25.15 -14.41 -17.11
N ASP A 248 -26.45 -14.23 -17.35
CA ASP A 248 -27.48 -14.15 -16.32
C ASP A 248 -27.48 -15.36 -15.36
N GLU A 249 -27.13 -16.55 -15.85
CA GLU A 249 -27.10 -17.77 -15.03
C GLU A 249 -25.97 -17.70 -13.99
N LYS A 250 -24.78 -17.28 -14.40
CA LYS A 250 -23.65 -17.05 -13.49
C LYS A 250 -23.92 -15.88 -12.55
N LEU A 251 -24.48 -14.77 -13.03
CA LEU A 251 -24.82 -13.64 -12.17
C LEU A 251 -25.83 -14.04 -11.08
N LEU A 252 -26.82 -14.87 -11.41
CA LEU A 252 -27.76 -15.42 -10.43
C LEU A 252 -27.08 -16.35 -9.41
N LEU A 253 -26.06 -17.11 -9.83
CA LEU A 253 -25.25 -17.94 -8.93
C LEU A 253 -24.43 -17.10 -7.94
N LEU A 254 -23.83 -15.99 -8.41
CA LEU A 254 -22.98 -15.12 -7.59
C LEU A 254 -23.76 -14.13 -6.71
N LEU A 255 -25.03 -13.88 -7.04
CA LEU A 255 -25.87 -12.89 -6.36
C LEU A 255 -25.89 -13.02 -4.82
N PRO A 256 -25.99 -14.21 -4.21
CA PRO A 256 -25.96 -14.33 -2.75
C PRO A 256 -24.66 -13.83 -2.12
N VAL A 257 -23.51 -14.11 -2.74
CA VAL A 257 -22.19 -13.64 -2.25
C VAL A 257 -22.07 -12.13 -2.41
N LEU A 258 -22.50 -11.58 -3.55
CA LEU A 258 -22.48 -10.14 -3.80
C LEU A 258 -23.37 -9.37 -2.81
N MET A 259 -24.57 -9.87 -2.51
CA MET A 259 -25.46 -9.26 -1.52
C MET A 259 -24.87 -9.31 -0.11
N GLN A 260 -24.26 -10.44 0.28
CA GLN A 260 -23.61 -10.56 1.59
C GLN A 260 -22.41 -9.63 1.70
N TRP A 261 -21.57 -9.58 0.65
CA TRP A 261 -20.42 -8.67 0.58
C TRP A 261 -20.85 -7.21 0.68
N ASP A 262 -21.89 -6.79 -0.04
CA ASP A 262 -22.46 -5.44 -0.01
C ASP A 262 -22.83 -4.99 1.42
N GLU A 263 -23.54 -5.84 2.15
CA GLU A 263 -23.91 -5.56 3.54
C GLU A 263 -22.70 -5.53 4.48
N ASP A 264 -21.82 -6.52 4.38
CA ASP A 264 -20.67 -6.67 5.27
C ASP A 264 -19.62 -5.56 5.06
N VAL A 265 -19.26 -5.28 3.80
CA VAL A 265 -18.25 -4.27 3.46
C VAL A 265 -18.75 -2.88 3.85
N THR A 266 -20.04 -2.57 3.62
CA THR A 266 -20.58 -1.26 4.01
C THR A 266 -20.61 -1.10 5.52
N ARG A 267 -20.97 -2.15 6.28
CA ARG A 267 -20.90 -2.13 7.76
C ARG A 267 -19.47 -1.87 8.23
N ALA A 268 -18.48 -2.58 7.67
CA ALA A 268 -17.07 -2.42 8.03
C ALA A 268 -16.50 -1.04 7.64
N LEU A 269 -16.82 -0.54 6.44
CA LEU A 269 -16.43 0.80 5.99
C LEU A 269 -16.99 1.90 6.90
N THR A 270 -18.23 1.73 7.35
CA THR A 270 -18.91 2.66 8.27
C THR A 270 -18.23 2.64 9.63
N ALA A 271 -17.98 1.46 10.21
CA ALA A 271 -17.26 1.32 11.47
C ALA A 271 -15.86 1.96 11.41
N ARG A 272 -15.12 1.71 10.33
CA ARG A 272 -13.80 2.29 10.07
C ARG A 272 -13.84 3.82 9.95
N ASN A 273 -14.85 4.37 9.30
CA ASN A 273 -15.01 5.82 9.15
C ASN A 273 -15.43 6.48 10.47
N ASP A 274 -16.41 5.89 11.16
CA ASP A 274 -16.94 6.39 12.41
C ASP A 274 -15.88 6.39 13.51
N HIS A 275 -15.02 5.36 13.58
CA HIS A 275 -13.91 5.33 14.54
C HIS A 275 -12.93 6.49 14.31
N LEU A 276 -12.56 6.80 13.07
CA LEU A 276 -11.74 7.98 12.79
C LEU A 276 -12.45 9.28 13.14
N GLU A 277 -13.70 9.45 12.71
CA GLU A 277 -14.47 10.68 12.97
C GLU A 277 -14.63 10.92 14.48
N GLN A 278 -14.95 9.90 15.26
CA GLN A 278 -15.13 10.01 16.71
C GLN A 278 -13.83 10.34 17.45
N ASN A 279 -12.69 9.91 16.93
CA ASN A 279 -11.38 10.08 17.57
C ASN A 279 -10.54 11.22 16.96
N GLN A 280 -11.00 11.88 15.90
CA GLN A 280 -10.22 12.86 15.12
C GLN A 280 -9.72 14.03 15.98
N ALA A 281 -10.59 14.60 16.81
CA ALA A 281 -10.22 15.70 17.70
C ALA A 281 -9.22 15.25 18.79
N PHE A 282 -9.40 14.05 19.33
CA PHE A 282 -8.46 13.49 20.30
C PHE A 282 -7.08 13.29 19.65
N LEU A 283 -7.02 12.67 18.46
CA LEU A 283 -5.79 12.45 17.70
C LEU A 283 -5.06 13.76 17.38
N MET A 284 -5.78 14.86 17.20
CA MET A 284 -5.20 16.19 17.02
C MET A 284 -4.64 16.74 18.34
N SER A 285 -5.39 16.63 19.44
CA SER A 285 -4.96 17.09 20.77
C SER A 285 -3.80 16.29 21.37
N SER A 286 -3.67 15.01 21.01
CA SER A 286 -2.60 14.16 21.50
C SER A 286 -1.24 14.49 20.86
N MET A 287 -1.24 15.18 19.73
CA MET A 287 -0.03 15.71 19.09
C MET A 287 0.70 16.73 19.96
N THR A 288 -0.01 17.42 20.86
CA THR A 288 0.57 18.39 21.78
C THR A 288 0.73 17.81 23.18
N SER A 289 -0.28 17.14 23.71
CA SER A 289 -0.31 16.69 25.11
C SER A 289 0.67 15.58 25.48
N GLY A 290 1.29 14.91 24.51
CA GLY A 290 2.28 13.85 24.78
C GLY A 290 1.66 12.48 25.02
N ASP A 291 0.33 12.36 24.98
CA ASP A 291 -0.39 11.09 25.13
C ASP A 291 -0.29 10.21 23.87
N SER A 292 0.91 9.69 23.66
CA SER A 292 1.26 8.87 22.51
C SER A 292 0.61 7.49 22.61
N GLN A 293 0.40 6.96 23.82
CA GLN A 293 -0.12 5.60 24.01
C GLN A 293 -1.58 5.47 23.59
N SER A 294 -2.46 6.35 24.08
CA SER A 294 -3.88 6.35 23.69
C SER A 294 -4.05 6.57 22.19
N SER A 295 -3.20 7.43 21.60
CA SER A 295 -3.18 7.68 20.15
C SER A 295 -2.79 6.44 19.36
N LEU A 296 -1.81 5.69 19.85
CA LEU A 296 -1.40 4.43 19.22
C LEU A 296 -2.51 3.39 19.30
N ASP A 297 -3.25 3.31 20.40
CA ASP A 297 -4.34 2.35 20.55
C ASP A 297 -5.53 2.68 19.65
N ILE A 298 -5.83 3.97 19.44
CA ILE A 298 -6.79 4.43 18.41
C ILE A 298 -6.32 4.01 17.02
N MET A 299 -5.04 4.19 16.70
CA MET A 299 -4.46 3.84 15.40
C MET A 299 -4.40 2.33 15.16
N LYS A 300 -4.16 1.52 16.20
CA LYS A 300 -4.25 0.06 16.12
C LYS A 300 -5.67 -0.37 15.80
N THR A 301 -6.64 0.11 16.57
CA THR A 301 -8.07 -0.17 16.31
C THR A 301 -8.47 0.26 14.91
N GLN A 302 -8.00 1.42 14.45
CA GLN A 302 -8.21 1.87 13.08
C GLN A 302 -7.60 0.92 12.03
N SER A 303 -6.43 0.37 12.33
CA SER A 303 -5.77 -0.59 11.46
C SER A 303 -6.50 -1.93 11.44
N ASP A 304 -7.04 -2.38 12.57
CA ASP A 304 -7.83 -3.61 12.67
C ASP A 304 -9.12 -3.49 11.86
N LEU A 305 -9.83 -2.34 11.97
CA LEU A 305 -11.01 -2.04 11.14
C LEU A 305 -10.69 -2.00 9.63
N ALA A 306 -9.49 -1.58 9.25
CA ALA A 306 -9.04 -1.61 7.86
C ALA A 306 -8.73 -3.04 7.38
N VAL A 307 -8.19 -3.89 8.27
CA VAL A 307 -8.00 -5.33 8.02
C VAL A 307 -9.34 -6.01 7.83
N ASP A 308 -10.36 -5.70 8.64
CA ASP A 308 -11.69 -6.27 8.50
C ASP A 308 -12.29 -6.00 7.11
N VAL A 309 -12.18 -4.77 6.60
CA VAL A 309 -12.65 -4.41 5.24
C VAL A 309 -11.92 -5.24 4.18
N ARG A 310 -10.59 -5.33 4.27
CA ARG A 310 -9.77 -6.13 3.34
C ARG A 310 -10.14 -7.60 3.37
N ASP A 311 -10.32 -8.16 4.57
CA ASP A 311 -10.60 -9.58 4.74
C ASP A 311 -12.01 -9.91 4.22
N ILE A 312 -13.00 -9.03 4.40
CA ILE A 312 -14.32 -9.15 3.76
C ILE A 312 -14.19 -9.19 2.23
N ASN A 313 -13.39 -8.30 1.64
CA ASN A 313 -13.15 -8.30 0.18
C ASN A 313 -12.49 -9.62 -0.28
N ASN A 314 -11.43 -10.06 0.41
CA ASN A 314 -10.71 -11.28 0.05
C ASN A 314 -11.55 -12.55 0.20
N ASN A 315 -12.39 -12.62 1.23
CA ASN A 315 -13.29 -13.74 1.44
C ASN A 315 -14.35 -13.79 0.34
N ALA A 316 -14.95 -12.65 -0.02
CA ALA A 316 -15.91 -12.58 -1.12
C ALA A 316 -15.27 -12.99 -2.47
N VAL A 317 -14.04 -12.54 -2.75
CA VAL A 317 -13.30 -13.01 -3.94
C VAL A 317 -13.10 -14.53 -3.89
N SER A 318 -12.67 -15.07 -2.75
CA SER A 318 -12.44 -16.52 -2.60
C SER A 318 -13.73 -17.33 -2.78
N ASP A 319 -14.85 -16.85 -2.25
CA ASP A 319 -16.16 -17.49 -2.39
C ASP A 319 -16.63 -17.48 -3.85
N ILE A 320 -16.41 -16.37 -4.57
CA ILE A 320 -16.72 -16.27 -6.01
C ILE A 320 -15.87 -17.26 -6.81
N VAL A 321 -14.55 -17.33 -6.55
CA VAL A 321 -13.63 -18.27 -7.21
C VAL A 321 -14.12 -19.73 -7.04
N LEU A 322 -14.59 -20.09 -5.83
CA LEU A 322 -15.11 -21.43 -5.55
C LEU A 322 -16.47 -21.74 -6.22
N MET A 323 -17.24 -20.70 -6.56
CA MET A 323 -18.53 -20.84 -7.25
C MET A 323 -18.39 -20.90 -8.78
N LEU A 324 -17.29 -20.38 -9.32
CA LEU A 324 -16.97 -20.45 -10.74
C LEU A 324 -16.30 -21.78 -11.12
N SER A 325 -16.27 -22.10 -12.40
CA SER A 325 -15.47 -23.23 -12.92
C SER A 325 -13.97 -22.91 -12.80
N ASP A 326 -13.11 -23.93 -12.69
CA ASP A 326 -11.66 -23.77 -12.50
C ASP A 326 -11.00 -22.70 -13.39
N GLU A 327 -11.31 -22.66 -14.69
CA GLU A 327 -10.74 -21.65 -15.62
C GLU A 327 -11.20 -20.23 -15.26
N LEU A 328 -12.51 -19.97 -15.25
CA LEU A 328 -13.08 -18.66 -14.87
C LEU A 328 -12.72 -18.23 -13.45
N GLY A 329 -12.62 -19.19 -12.52
CA GLY A 329 -12.22 -18.93 -11.14
C GLY A 329 -10.76 -18.48 -11.05
N ASN A 330 -9.86 -19.10 -11.81
CA ASN A 330 -8.45 -18.69 -11.86
C ASN A 330 -8.32 -17.29 -12.49
N ASP A 331 -8.99 -17.03 -13.61
CA ASP A 331 -8.96 -15.72 -14.27
C ASP A 331 -9.49 -14.62 -13.34
N PHE A 332 -10.62 -14.86 -12.66
CA PHE A 332 -11.18 -13.91 -11.70
C PHE A 332 -10.24 -13.65 -10.52
N ASN A 333 -9.58 -14.69 -10.00
CA ASN A 333 -8.61 -14.58 -8.91
C ASN A 333 -7.40 -13.72 -9.32
N ASP A 334 -6.88 -13.91 -10.53
CA ASP A 334 -5.73 -13.17 -11.04
C ASP A 334 -6.06 -11.69 -11.21
N ILE A 335 -7.23 -11.36 -11.76
CA ILE A 335 -7.73 -9.98 -11.89
C ILE A 335 -7.92 -9.35 -10.50
N ALA A 336 -8.53 -10.07 -9.56
CA ALA A 336 -8.72 -9.59 -8.19
C ALA A 336 -7.39 -9.32 -7.48
N LYS A 337 -6.40 -10.21 -7.64
CA LYS A 337 -5.04 -10.04 -7.12
C LYS A 337 -4.32 -8.86 -7.77
N GLU A 338 -4.43 -8.68 -9.09
CA GLU A 338 -3.84 -7.53 -9.78
C GLU A 338 -4.45 -6.21 -9.29
N ARG A 339 -5.78 -6.17 -9.10
CA ARG A 339 -6.51 -4.97 -8.65
C ARG A 339 -6.22 -4.64 -7.19
N GLY A 340 -6.35 -5.62 -6.30
CA GLY A 340 -6.19 -5.44 -4.85
C GLY A 340 -4.74 -5.33 -4.40
N TYR A 341 -3.84 -6.02 -5.10
CA TYR A 341 -2.45 -6.19 -4.72
C TYR A 341 -1.51 -5.85 -5.87
N SER A 342 -1.84 -4.78 -6.60
CA SER A 342 -1.10 -4.30 -7.79
C SER A 342 0.41 -4.20 -7.57
N ARG A 343 0.89 -3.82 -6.38
CA ARG A 343 2.34 -3.76 -6.11
C ARG A 343 3.04 -5.11 -6.21
N ILE A 344 2.31 -6.19 -5.98
CA ILE A 344 2.79 -7.57 -5.98
C ILE A 344 2.59 -8.18 -7.38
N TYR A 345 1.37 -8.11 -7.91
CA TYR A 345 0.96 -8.88 -9.10
C TYR A 345 0.99 -8.10 -10.42
N ARG A 346 1.22 -6.78 -10.41
CA ARG A 346 1.39 -6.03 -11.68
C ARG A 346 2.56 -6.62 -12.49
N LEU A 347 2.43 -6.56 -13.80
CA LEU A 347 3.46 -6.97 -14.74
C LEU A 347 4.83 -6.35 -14.39
N THR A 348 5.81 -7.21 -14.15
CA THR A 348 7.14 -6.81 -13.73
C THR A 348 7.98 -6.31 -14.90
N ARG A 349 9.19 -5.82 -14.61
CA ARG A 349 10.14 -5.49 -15.67
C ARG A 349 10.69 -6.76 -16.32
N ALA A 350 11.02 -7.78 -15.53
CA ALA A 350 11.54 -9.04 -16.05
C ALA A 350 10.53 -9.71 -16.99
N GLN A 351 9.25 -9.79 -16.61
CA GLN A 351 8.19 -10.34 -17.48
C GLN A 351 8.08 -9.60 -18.82
N ARG A 352 8.13 -8.26 -18.81
CA ARG A 352 8.16 -7.47 -20.05
C ARG A 352 9.39 -7.73 -20.90
N ALA A 353 10.55 -7.94 -20.29
CA ALA A 353 11.78 -8.25 -20.98
C ALA A 353 11.73 -9.63 -21.64
N PHE A 354 11.22 -10.66 -20.94
CA PHE A 354 11.00 -11.98 -21.52
C PHE A 354 10.00 -11.95 -22.67
N LYS A 355 8.86 -11.27 -22.49
CA LYS A 355 7.87 -11.10 -23.56
C LYS A 355 8.49 -10.45 -24.81
N ALA A 356 9.20 -9.34 -24.62
CA ALA A 356 9.85 -8.64 -25.73
C ALA A 356 10.94 -9.50 -26.38
N ALA A 357 11.69 -10.29 -25.60
CA ALA A 357 12.70 -11.19 -26.13
C ALA A 357 12.08 -12.31 -26.98
N MET A 358 10.94 -12.89 -26.59
CA MET A 358 10.22 -13.89 -27.39
C MET A 358 9.64 -13.32 -28.70
N GLU A 359 9.44 -12.00 -28.77
CA GLU A 359 8.90 -11.30 -29.94
C GLU A 359 10.01 -10.78 -30.90
N LEU A 360 11.30 -10.99 -30.59
CA LEU A 360 12.39 -10.55 -31.47
C LEU A 360 12.38 -11.29 -32.81
N GLU A 361 12.46 -10.52 -33.89
CA GLU A 361 12.64 -11.05 -35.24
C GLU A 361 14.06 -11.60 -35.44
N ASN A 362 14.19 -12.69 -36.22
CA ASN A 362 15.46 -13.37 -36.52
C ASN A 362 16.15 -14.04 -35.31
N LEU A 363 15.37 -14.48 -34.32
CA LEU A 363 15.85 -15.47 -33.35
C LEU A 363 15.96 -16.86 -34.01
N GLU A 364 17.01 -17.59 -33.68
CA GLU A 364 17.09 -19.01 -33.98
C GLU A 364 16.08 -19.78 -33.12
N ASP A 365 15.44 -20.80 -33.71
CA ASP A 365 14.37 -21.57 -33.05
C ASP A 365 14.83 -22.16 -31.70
N ASP A 366 16.08 -22.60 -31.58
CA ASP A 366 16.65 -23.13 -30.35
C ASP A 366 16.83 -22.07 -29.25
N ILE A 367 17.16 -20.82 -29.62
CA ILE A 367 17.28 -19.71 -28.68
C ILE A 367 15.89 -19.30 -28.21
N LEU A 368 14.92 -19.21 -29.13
CA LEU A 368 13.53 -18.95 -28.79
C LEU A 368 13.00 -19.98 -27.80
N GLN A 369 13.24 -21.28 -28.05
CA GLN A 369 12.83 -22.34 -27.13
C GLN A 369 13.52 -22.22 -25.76
N ALA A 370 14.82 -21.88 -25.72
CA ALA A 370 15.54 -21.64 -24.46
C ALA A 370 14.96 -20.45 -23.68
N ILE A 371 14.54 -19.38 -24.36
CA ILE A 371 13.88 -18.23 -23.74
C ILE A 371 12.51 -18.63 -23.18
N ILE A 372 11.74 -19.44 -23.90
CA ILE A 372 10.42 -19.95 -23.45
C ILE A 372 10.58 -20.82 -22.19
N ASP A 373 11.55 -21.74 -22.19
CA ASP A 373 11.82 -22.61 -21.05
C ASP A 373 12.28 -21.79 -19.83
N LEU A 374 13.16 -20.81 -20.05
CA LEU A 374 13.64 -19.91 -19.01
C LEU A 374 12.52 -19.02 -18.44
N ASN A 375 11.63 -18.52 -19.31
CA ASN A 375 10.46 -17.75 -18.89
C ASN A 375 9.50 -18.63 -18.06
N THR A 376 9.30 -19.90 -18.44
CA THR A 376 8.44 -20.82 -17.68
C THR A 376 8.98 -21.06 -16.27
N ALA A 377 10.30 -21.26 -16.12
CA ALA A 377 10.93 -21.39 -14.81
C ALA A 377 10.84 -20.08 -13.99
N PHE A 378 11.05 -18.94 -14.65
CA PHE A 378 10.93 -17.63 -14.04
C PHE A 378 9.52 -17.36 -13.49
N GLU A 379 8.47 -17.61 -14.27
CA GLU A 379 7.08 -17.39 -13.85
C GLU A 379 6.72 -18.23 -12.63
N LEU A 380 7.19 -19.49 -12.55
CA LEU A 380 6.98 -20.35 -11.39
C LEU A 380 7.66 -19.79 -10.11
N GLU A 381 8.91 -19.34 -10.21
CA GLU A 381 9.59 -18.71 -9.07
C GLU A 381 8.99 -17.35 -8.70
N LEU A 382 8.54 -16.59 -9.70
CA LEU A 382 7.87 -15.31 -9.51
C LEU A 382 6.54 -15.49 -8.78
N GLU A 383 5.75 -16.49 -9.14
CA GLU A 383 4.49 -16.85 -8.47
C GLU A 383 4.76 -17.18 -6.99
N TYR A 384 5.73 -18.06 -6.72
CA TYR A 384 6.13 -18.38 -5.35
C TYR A 384 6.55 -17.12 -4.57
N ALA A 385 7.37 -16.25 -5.17
CA ALA A 385 7.81 -15.01 -4.54
C ALA A 385 6.65 -14.03 -4.27
N ASN A 386 5.72 -13.91 -5.21
CA ASN A 386 4.50 -13.11 -5.06
C ASN A 386 3.66 -13.61 -3.87
N GLU A 387 3.47 -14.93 -3.73
CA GLU A 387 2.75 -15.52 -2.61
C GLU A 387 3.45 -15.26 -1.26
N GLN A 388 4.78 -15.27 -1.22
CA GLN A 388 5.51 -14.87 0.01
C GLN A 388 5.29 -13.40 0.37
N ILE A 389 5.31 -12.49 -0.61
CA ILE A 389 5.04 -11.07 -0.38
C ILE A 389 3.58 -10.87 0.03
N TYR A 390 2.66 -11.58 -0.60
CA TYR A 390 1.23 -11.54 -0.30
C TYR A 390 0.97 -11.97 1.14
N ALA A 391 1.48 -13.14 1.54
CA ALA A 391 1.36 -13.64 2.91
C ALA A 391 2.00 -12.71 3.95
N ALA A 392 3.16 -12.10 3.64
CA ALA A 392 3.80 -11.11 4.52
C ALA A 392 2.95 -9.83 4.64
N THR A 393 2.39 -9.36 3.52
CA THR A 393 1.51 -8.18 3.45
C THR A 393 0.27 -8.37 4.33
N LEU A 394 -0.41 -9.52 4.20
CA LEU A 394 -1.59 -9.82 5.01
C LEU A 394 -1.31 -9.79 6.52
N ARG A 395 -0.14 -10.29 6.93
CA ARG A 395 0.26 -10.40 8.33
C ARG A 395 0.81 -9.12 8.95
N TRP A 396 1.51 -8.28 8.18
CA TRP A 396 2.35 -7.20 8.74
C TRP A 396 2.03 -5.79 8.27
N GLU A 397 1.29 -5.61 7.17
CA GLU A 397 1.10 -4.27 6.58
C GLU A 397 0.38 -3.30 7.53
N ALA A 398 -0.62 -3.79 8.24
CA ALA A 398 -1.34 -3.09 9.31
C ALA A 398 -0.39 -2.55 10.39
N GLN A 399 0.45 -3.43 10.93
CA GLN A 399 1.45 -3.06 11.94
C GLN A 399 2.47 -2.05 11.38
N GLU A 400 2.96 -2.23 10.15
CA GLU A 400 3.91 -1.30 9.54
C GLU A 400 3.31 0.11 9.35
N GLN A 401 2.00 0.24 9.15
CA GLN A 401 1.31 1.55 9.12
C GLN A 401 1.28 2.21 10.50
N VAL A 402 0.93 1.47 11.55
CA VAL A 402 0.92 1.98 12.94
C VAL A 402 2.32 2.41 13.35
N GLU A 403 3.33 1.58 13.10
CA GLU A 403 4.73 1.91 13.41
C GLU A 403 5.22 3.11 12.60
N ARG A 404 4.78 3.27 11.35
CA ARG A 404 5.11 4.44 10.53
C ARG A 404 4.53 5.71 11.14
N ILE A 405 3.31 5.67 11.65
CA ILE A 405 2.67 6.80 12.34
C ILE A 405 3.41 7.09 13.66
N ASN A 406 3.76 6.06 14.42
CA ASN A 406 4.56 6.22 15.65
C ASN A 406 5.88 6.92 15.37
N ARG A 407 6.66 6.41 14.40
CA ARG A 407 7.94 7.02 14.00
C ARG A 407 7.75 8.45 13.51
N TRP A 408 6.66 8.74 12.80
CA TRP A 408 6.35 10.09 12.37
C TRP A 408 6.07 11.02 13.57
N SER A 409 5.28 10.57 14.55
CA SER A 409 5.02 11.30 15.80
C SER A 409 6.32 11.54 16.58
N SER A 410 7.14 10.50 16.76
CA SER A 410 8.44 10.59 17.44
C SER A 410 9.35 11.61 16.74
N ARG A 411 9.45 11.60 15.40
CA ARG A 411 10.23 12.59 14.63
C ARG A 411 9.72 14.01 14.77
N MET A 412 8.41 14.22 14.91
CA MET A 412 7.84 15.55 15.14
C MET A 412 8.26 16.13 16.49
N ARG A 413 8.47 15.25 17.49
CA ARG A 413 8.97 15.61 18.83
C ARG A 413 10.50 15.56 18.95
N GLY A 414 11.23 15.40 17.85
CA GLY A 414 12.70 15.33 17.84
C GLY A 414 13.28 13.98 18.23
N GLY A 415 12.46 12.92 18.23
CA GLY A 415 12.91 11.54 18.41
C GLY A 415 13.49 10.93 17.13
N ASN A 416 14.48 10.06 17.29
CA ASN A 416 15.06 9.26 16.21
C ASN A 416 14.89 7.77 16.51
N GLU A 417 13.79 7.18 16.01
CA GLU A 417 13.53 5.75 16.11
C GLU A 417 14.09 5.00 14.90
N GLU A 418 14.82 3.91 15.16
CA GLU A 418 15.25 2.98 14.12
C GLU A 418 14.04 2.29 13.48
N ARG A 419 14.14 2.04 12.17
CA ARG A 419 13.10 1.31 11.44
C ARG A 419 13.29 -0.19 11.74
N PRO A 420 12.28 -0.87 12.32
CA PRO A 420 12.34 -2.31 12.48
C PRO A 420 12.40 -2.98 11.11
N GLU A 421 12.97 -4.18 11.10
CA GLU A 421 13.08 -4.99 9.90
C GLU A 421 11.70 -5.44 9.43
N SER A 422 11.32 -5.13 8.18
CA SER A 422 10.01 -5.46 7.63
C SER A 422 10.07 -6.79 6.87
N PRO A 423 9.29 -7.81 7.26
CA PRO A 423 9.19 -9.07 6.50
C PRO A 423 8.72 -8.86 5.06
N ILE A 424 7.89 -7.84 4.81
CA ILE A 424 7.44 -7.44 3.47
C ILE A 424 8.64 -7.01 2.64
N GLN A 425 9.49 -6.11 3.17
CA GLN A 425 10.69 -5.67 2.45
C GLN A 425 11.66 -6.81 2.15
N LYS A 426 11.83 -7.77 3.07
CA LYS A 426 12.66 -8.96 2.82
C LYS A 426 12.10 -9.79 1.67
N ALA A 427 10.80 -10.05 1.67
CA ALA A 427 10.15 -10.82 0.60
C ALA A 427 10.24 -10.10 -0.74
N GLU A 428 10.06 -8.78 -0.76
CA GLU A 428 10.25 -7.97 -1.97
C GLU A 428 11.71 -8.01 -2.46
N GLU A 429 12.69 -8.01 -1.54
CA GLU A 429 14.11 -8.12 -1.91
C GLU A 429 14.44 -9.50 -2.50
N ALA A 430 13.88 -10.57 -1.93
CA ALA A 430 13.99 -11.90 -2.50
C ALA A 430 13.41 -11.97 -3.92
N LYS A 431 12.21 -11.41 -4.15
CA LYS A 431 11.62 -11.29 -5.50
C LYS A 431 12.52 -10.51 -6.45
N ARG A 432 13.07 -9.37 -6.01
CA ARG A 432 14.00 -8.57 -6.83
C ARG A 432 15.24 -9.36 -7.22
N ASN A 433 15.81 -10.14 -6.32
CA ASN A 433 16.97 -10.98 -6.60
C ASN A 433 16.65 -12.09 -7.63
N ILE A 434 15.46 -12.68 -7.56
CA ILE A 434 14.96 -13.63 -8.57
C ILE A 434 14.88 -12.93 -9.94
N GLU A 435 14.19 -11.78 -10.02
CA GLU A 435 14.08 -11.01 -11.27
C GLU A 435 15.46 -10.66 -11.87
N ASP A 436 16.39 -10.17 -11.06
CA ASP A 436 17.74 -9.80 -11.52
C ASP A 436 18.53 -11.04 -12.01
N SER A 437 18.41 -12.18 -11.33
CA SER A 437 19.04 -13.45 -11.75
C SER A 437 18.53 -13.90 -13.13
N TYR A 438 17.22 -13.92 -13.33
CA TYR A 438 16.62 -14.35 -14.59
C TYR A 438 16.86 -13.37 -15.73
N ILE A 439 16.91 -12.07 -15.47
CA ILE A 439 17.32 -11.07 -16.48
C ILE A 439 18.76 -11.30 -16.92
N ASN A 440 19.67 -11.63 -15.99
CA ASN A 440 21.05 -11.93 -16.36
C ASN A 440 21.16 -13.20 -17.21
N GLN A 441 20.38 -14.24 -16.90
CA GLN A 441 20.32 -15.46 -17.72
C GLN A 441 19.75 -15.17 -19.12
N LEU A 442 18.69 -14.35 -19.22
CA LEU A 442 18.13 -13.93 -20.50
C LEU A 442 19.17 -13.18 -21.35
N ARG A 443 19.96 -12.30 -20.74
CA ARG A 443 21.06 -11.59 -21.43
C ARG A 443 22.14 -12.52 -21.98
N MET A 444 22.32 -13.71 -21.39
CA MET A 444 23.31 -14.67 -21.86
C MET A 444 22.85 -15.40 -23.14
N LEU A 445 21.55 -15.44 -23.41
CA LEU A 445 20.96 -16.06 -24.60
C LEU A 445 20.88 -15.11 -25.80
N LEU A 446 21.11 -13.80 -25.58
CA LEU A 446 20.90 -12.76 -26.59
C LEU A 446 22.23 -12.11 -27.01
N THR A 447 22.30 -11.66 -28.25
CA THR A 447 23.46 -10.90 -28.74
C THR A 447 23.48 -9.47 -28.19
N PRO A 448 24.63 -8.78 -28.16
CA PRO A 448 24.71 -7.38 -27.74
C PRO A 448 23.74 -6.46 -28.49
N GLU A 449 23.56 -6.68 -29.80
CA GLU A 449 22.67 -5.90 -30.65
C GLU A 449 21.20 -6.16 -30.29
N GLN A 450 20.83 -7.42 -29.99
CA GLN A 450 19.49 -7.78 -29.52
C GLN A 450 19.21 -7.19 -28.13
N ILE A 451 20.20 -7.18 -27.23
CA ILE A 451 20.10 -6.57 -25.91
C ILE A 451 19.87 -5.06 -26.01
N GLU A 452 20.61 -4.39 -26.92
CA GLU A 452 20.43 -2.97 -27.19
C GLU A 452 19.07 -2.68 -27.82
N ALA A 453 18.62 -3.53 -28.75
CA ALA A 453 17.32 -3.40 -29.42
C ALA A 453 16.13 -3.54 -28.46
N LEU A 454 16.20 -4.48 -27.52
CA LEU A 454 15.15 -4.67 -26.50
C LEU A 454 15.06 -3.46 -25.57
N GLY A 455 16.21 -2.86 -25.24
CA GLY A 455 16.31 -1.77 -24.28
C GLY A 455 15.88 -2.20 -22.87
N GLY A 456 16.45 -1.56 -21.85
CA GLY A 456 15.97 -1.79 -20.49
C GLY A 456 16.13 -3.22 -19.97
N LEU A 457 17.15 -3.96 -20.43
CA LEU A 457 17.70 -5.19 -19.83
C LEU A 457 18.77 -4.91 -18.75
N GLU A 458 19.04 -3.64 -18.46
CA GLU A 458 19.96 -3.20 -17.41
C GLU A 458 19.60 -3.67 -16.00
N THR A 459 20.58 -4.16 -15.24
CA THR A 459 20.39 -4.50 -13.83
C THR A 459 20.15 -3.24 -12.98
N ARG A 460 19.66 -3.43 -11.76
CA ARG A 460 19.50 -2.33 -10.79
C ARG A 460 20.81 -1.57 -10.55
N GLU A 461 21.92 -2.30 -10.45
CA GLU A 461 23.25 -1.71 -10.25
C GLU A 461 23.66 -0.86 -11.45
N GLU A 462 23.46 -1.35 -12.67
CA GLU A 462 23.76 -0.60 -13.91
C GLU A 462 22.92 0.68 -14.02
N ARG A 463 21.64 0.64 -13.60
CA ARG A 463 20.74 1.80 -13.59
C ARG A 463 21.07 2.82 -12.51
N GLY A 464 21.29 2.38 -11.27
CA GLY A 464 21.70 3.27 -10.18
C GLY A 464 23.00 4.01 -10.53
N ASN A 465 23.89 3.34 -11.27
CA ASN A 465 25.14 3.90 -11.76
C ASN A 465 24.99 4.71 -13.07
N ARG A 466 23.78 4.81 -13.64
CA ARG A 466 23.44 5.61 -14.83
C ARG A 466 22.67 6.89 -14.46
N GLU A 467 21.75 6.81 -13.49
CA GLU A 467 21.06 7.98 -12.91
C GLU A 467 21.97 8.81 -11.99
N GLY A 468 23.02 8.21 -11.42
CA GLY A 468 24.07 8.93 -10.70
C GLY A 468 25.09 9.69 -11.58
N ARG A 469 24.95 9.67 -12.92
CA ARG A 469 25.94 10.23 -13.87
C ARG A 469 25.76 11.72 -14.22
N ASP A 470 25.10 12.51 -13.38
CA ASP A 470 25.08 13.99 -13.54
C ASP A 470 26.04 14.73 -12.60
N TRP A 471 26.77 14.02 -11.73
CA TRP A 471 27.79 14.61 -10.86
C TRP A 471 29.11 13.83 -10.93
N GLY A 472 30.00 14.28 -11.82
CA GLY A 472 31.45 14.20 -11.61
C GLY A 472 32.15 12.84 -11.72
N GLN A 473 32.80 12.65 -12.88
CA GLN A 473 34.04 11.88 -13.11
C GLN A 473 34.01 10.34 -13.12
N ARG A 474 34.58 9.84 -14.22
CA ARG A 474 34.99 8.48 -14.53
C ARG A 474 36.00 7.96 -13.49
N ASN A 475 35.72 6.82 -12.84
CA ASN A 475 36.66 5.68 -12.86
C ASN A 475 35.95 4.36 -12.49
N GLY A 476 36.42 3.28 -13.10
CA GLY A 476 35.72 2.00 -13.26
C GLY A 476 35.36 1.20 -12.01
N GLY A 477 34.36 0.34 -12.20
CA GLY A 477 33.89 -0.66 -11.26
C GLY A 477 32.64 -1.34 -11.80
N SER A 478 32.70 -1.80 -13.06
CA SER A 478 31.66 -2.69 -13.59
C SER A 478 31.70 -3.96 -12.73
N GLY A 479 30.58 -4.33 -12.10
CA GLY A 479 30.38 -5.68 -11.60
C GLY A 479 30.47 -6.62 -12.79
N ASN A 480 31.69 -7.06 -13.07
CA ASN A 480 32.05 -7.73 -14.31
C ASN A 480 31.48 -9.14 -14.21
N PHE A 481 30.28 -9.33 -14.77
CA PHE A 481 29.93 -10.64 -15.28
C PHE A 481 31.05 -11.04 -16.23
N ASP A 482 31.78 -12.08 -15.87
CA ASP A 482 32.92 -12.56 -16.64
C ASP A 482 32.40 -13.27 -17.89
N ARG A 483 31.91 -12.50 -18.86
CA ARG A 483 31.50 -12.98 -20.18
C ARG A 483 32.68 -13.70 -20.84
N GLU A 484 33.90 -13.23 -20.62
CA GLU A 484 35.10 -13.94 -21.05
C GLU A 484 35.23 -15.31 -20.39
N GLY A 485 35.02 -15.42 -19.09
CA GLY A 485 35.03 -16.71 -18.37
C GLY A 485 33.86 -17.61 -18.72
N PHE A 486 32.71 -17.05 -19.08
CA PHE A 486 31.55 -17.80 -19.59
C PHE A 486 31.81 -18.33 -21.00
N MET A 487 32.22 -17.47 -21.95
CA MET A 487 32.58 -17.90 -23.30
C MET A 487 33.76 -18.89 -23.26
N LYS A 488 34.82 -18.66 -22.47
CA LYS A 488 35.90 -19.65 -22.29
C LYS A 488 35.45 -21.02 -21.79
N ARG A 489 34.29 -21.13 -21.13
CA ARG A 489 33.75 -22.39 -20.62
C ARG A 489 32.88 -23.12 -21.63
N PHE A 490 32.19 -22.39 -22.51
CA PHE A 490 31.15 -22.94 -23.36
C PHE A 490 31.41 -22.73 -24.85
N ASP A 491 31.91 -21.58 -25.27
CA ASP A 491 32.42 -21.31 -26.62
C ASP A 491 33.80 -22.02 -26.77
N LYS A 492 33.74 -23.32 -27.01
CA LYS A 492 34.87 -24.22 -27.25
C LYS A 492 35.46 -24.04 -28.65
N ASN A 493 34.66 -23.60 -29.60
CA ASN A 493 35.07 -23.38 -30.98
C ASN A 493 35.75 -22.00 -31.18
N GLY A 494 35.58 -21.09 -30.21
CA GLY A 494 36.23 -19.79 -30.10
C GLY A 494 35.71 -18.75 -31.09
N ASP A 495 34.50 -18.93 -31.63
CA ASP A 495 33.91 -18.03 -32.62
C ASP A 495 33.18 -16.82 -31.99
N GLY A 496 33.09 -16.79 -30.67
CA GLY A 496 32.38 -15.75 -29.92
C GLY A 496 30.87 -15.92 -29.90
N GLU A 497 30.38 -16.98 -30.55
CA GLU A 497 29.02 -17.48 -30.55
C GLU A 497 29.00 -18.81 -29.79
N ILE A 498 27.81 -19.39 -29.60
CA ILE A 498 27.68 -20.69 -28.93
C ILE A 498 27.01 -21.63 -29.92
N ASP A 499 27.72 -22.66 -30.35
CA ASP A 499 27.22 -23.63 -31.33
C ASP A 499 26.35 -24.73 -30.69
N GLU A 500 25.73 -25.56 -31.52
CA GLU A 500 24.79 -26.61 -31.06
C GLU A 500 25.40 -27.59 -30.04
N SER A 501 26.69 -27.90 -30.17
CA SER A 501 27.38 -28.82 -29.27
C SER A 501 27.68 -28.19 -27.90
N GLU A 502 27.87 -26.87 -27.91
CA GLU A 502 28.15 -26.05 -26.73
C GLU A 502 26.86 -25.67 -26.01
N ARG A 503 25.79 -25.46 -26.76
CA ARG A 503 24.41 -25.29 -26.28
C ARG A 503 23.91 -26.50 -25.51
N GLN A 504 24.26 -27.71 -25.94
CA GLN A 504 23.87 -28.92 -25.22
C GLN A 504 24.57 -29.04 -23.84
N ALA A 505 25.81 -28.57 -23.73
CA ALA A 505 26.52 -28.51 -22.45
C ALA A 505 25.95 -27.45 -21.51
N ILE A 506 25.44 -26.33 -22.07
CA ILE A 506 24.68 -25.34 -21.32
C ILE A 506 23.37 -25.96 -20.81
N ARG A 507 22.57 -26.61 -21.68
CA ARG A 507 21.31 -27.27 -21.28
C ARG A 507 21.50 -28.27 -20.14
N GLU A 508 22.52 -29.11 -20.19
CA GLU A 508 22.81 -30.09 -19.12
C GLU A 508 23.19 -29.41 -17.80
N GLN A 509 23.92 -28.30 -17.85
CA GLN A 509 24.32 -27.56 -16.66
C GLN A 509 23.15 -26.81 -16.01
N PHE A 510 22.24 -26.26 -16.81
CA PHE A 510 21.06 -25.54 -16.32
C PHE A 510 19.93 -26.50 -15.90
N GLN A 511 19.75 -27.65 -16.57
CA GLN A 511 18.84 -28.71 -16.12
C GLN A 511 19.33 -29.43 -14.84
N GLY A 512 20.64 -29.57 -14.66
CA GLY A 512 21.23 -30.23 -13.49
C GLY A 512 21.30 -29.38 -12.21
N GLY A 513 21.10 -28.05 -12.31
CA GLY A 513 21.26 -27.10 -11.20
C GLY A 513 19.97 -26.60 -10.53
N GLY A 514 18.79 -26.86 -11.13
CA GLY A 514 17.52 -26.25 -10.73
C GLY A 514 16.68 -27.01 -9.69
N GLY A 515 17.19 -28.08 -9.07
CA GLY A 515 16.39 -28.96 -8.21
C GLY A 515 17.11 -29.39 -6.94
N GLY A 516 17.43 -28.48 -6.03
CA GLY A 516 18.17 -28.84 -4.82
C GLY A 516 18.29 -27.79 -3.73
N GLY A 517 17.30 -26.90 -3.57
CA GLY A 517 17.32 -25.82 -2.57
C GLY A 517 16.58 -26.14 -1.26
N ARG A 518 16.75 -27.33 -0.67
CA ARG A 518 16.38 -27.58 0.74
C ARG A 518 17.66 -27.81 1.55
N GLY A 519 18.00 -26.86 2.41
CA GLY A 519 19.14 -27.00 3.31
C GLY A 519 19.33 -25.81 4.23
N GLY A 520 18.31 -25.50 5.05
CA GLY A 520 18.53 -24.67 6.24
C GLY A 520 19.57 -25.31 7.16
N PRO A 521 20.41 -24.53 7.86
CA PRO A 521 21.45 -25.08 8.69
C PRO A 521 20.84 -25.54 10.02
N GLY A 522 20.76 -26.86 10.23
CA GLY A 522 20.49 -27.39 11.56
C GLY A 522 20.02 -28.84 11.61
N ALA A 523 20.94 -29.80 11.46
CA ALA A 523 20.98 -31.00 12.30
C ALA A 523 22.11 -31.95 11.89
N GLY A 524 23.08 -32.12 12.80
CA GLY A 524 23.57 -33.46 13.17
C GLY A 524 24.83 -33.97 12.47
N GLN A 525 25.95 -33.96 13.20
CA GLN A 525 26.92 -35.03 13.06
C GLN A 525 27.53 -35.43 14.42
N GLY A 526 27.41 -36.72 14.72
CA GLY A 526 28.28 -37.49 15.63
C GLY A 526 27.79 -37.59 17.07
N GLY A 527 27.58 -38.77 17.67
CA GLY A 527 27.78 -40.13 17.21
C GLY A 527 27.85 -41.11 18.39
N ARG A 528 27.67 -42.40 18.08
CA ARG A 528 28.09 -43.61 18.81
C ARG A 528 27.47 -43.92 20.19
N GLY A 529 26.88 -45.12 20.26
CA GLY A 529 27.09 -46.00 21.42
C GLY A 529 25.92 -46.89 21.86
N GLY A 530 25.81 -48.08 21.26
CA GLY A 530 25.59 -49.37 21.96
C GLY A 530 24.27 -49.68 22.70
N PRO A 531 23.79 -50.94 22.69
CA PRO A 531 22.46 -51.32 23.16
C PRO A 531 22.47 -51.81 24.63
N GLY A 532 21.35 -51.62 25.34
CA GLY A 532 21.19 -52.19 26.69
C GLY A 532 19.83 -51.93 27.33
N SER A 533 18.98 -52.96 27.29
CA SER A 533 18.15 -53.45 28.40
C SER A 533 17.43 -52.48 29.36
N GLY A 534 16.12 -52.72 29.54
CA GLY A 534 15.57 -52.89 30.90
C GLY A 534 14.52 -51.89 31.39
N GLN A 535 13.26 -52.31 31.32
CA GLN A 535 12.40 -52.57 32.50
C GLN A 535 12.06 -51.44 33.49
N GLY A 536 10.74 -51.19 33.62
CA GLY A 536 10.05 -50.67 34.81
C GLY A 536 10.15 -49.15 34.99
N GLY A 537 9.20 -48.41 35.57
CA GLY A 537 7.98 -48.65 36.33
C GLY A 537 7.55 -47.25 36.81
N ARG A 538 6.27 -46.88 36.68
CA ARG A 538 5.30 -46.72 37.79
C ARG A 538 5.65 -45.69 38.89
N GLY A 539 4.68 -44.79 39.14
CA GLY A 539 4.54 -43.95 40.34
C GLY A 539 4.72 -42.48 40.01
N GLY A 540 3.87 -41.52 40.38
CA GLY A 540 2.87 -41.39 41.44
C GLY A 540 2.97 -39.91 41.89
N GLN A 541 1.94 -39.10 41.65
CA GLN A 541 0.95 -38.66 42.64
C GLN A 541 1.47 -37.62 43.66
N GLY A 542 0.75 -36.49 43.75
CA GLY A 542 0.84 -35.45 44.78
C GLY A 542 0.90 -34.05 44.15
N GLY A 543 -0.08 -33.15 44.23
CA GLY A 543 -1.17 -32.99 45.18
C GLY A 543 -0.89 -31.80 46.10
N ARG A 544 -1.59 -30.67 45.87
CA ARG A 544 -1.96 -29.53 46.77
C ARG A 544 -2.13 -28.27 45.89
N GLY A 545 -3.20 -27.50 45.90
CA GLY A 545 -4.35 -27.43 46.80
C GLY A 545 -4.49 -26.01 47.37
N GLY A 546 -5.65 -25.38 47.13
CA GLY A 546 -6.17 -24.15 47.78
C GLY A 546 -5.76 -22.86 47.07
N GLY A 547 -6.65 -22.04 46.51
CA GLY A 547 -7.94 -21.55 47.04
C GLY A 547 -7.70 -20.10 47.53
N GLY A 548 -8.49 -19.07 47.29
CA GLY A 548 -9.82 -18.89 46.71
C GLY A 548 -10.34 -17.53 47.21
N GLY A 549 -11.30 -16.94 46.48
CA GLY A 549 -12.09 -15.75 46.89
C GLY A 549 -11.42 -14.42 46.52
N GLY A 550 -12.09 -13.44 45.92
CA GLY A 550 -13.51 -13.19 45.80
C GLY A 550 -13.75 -11.72 46.15
N ARG A 551 -14.02 -10.91 45.12
CA ARG A 551 -14.87 -9.71 45.11
C ARG A 551 -14.91 -9.17 43.69
#